data_AF-A0A960IN72-F1
#
_entry.id   AF-A0A960IN72-F1
#
_cell.length_a   1.000
_cell.length_b   1.000
_cell.length_c   1.000
_cell.angle_alpha   90.00
_cell.angle_beta   90.00
_cell.angle_gamma   90.00
#
_symmetry.space_group_name_H-M   'P 1'
#
loop_
_entity.id
_entity.type
_entity.pdbx_description
1 polymer ?
#
loop_
_entity_poly.entity_id
_entity_poly.type
_entity_poly.pdbx_seq_one_letter_code
_entity_poly.pdbx_strand_id
1 'polypeptide(L)'
;MLPRRLAIALRWLAAAMLFASAFAHALGGWPQFVGELAARGVDAAATGALQIGWYWGSVAFLAFALVAALAARARPEEDRLARGALLAVGAPMVGFGIAAMVARHGNPHFLLFVALGLVLAASASTRR
;
A
#
# COMPACT_ATOMS: atom_id res chain seq x y z
N MET A 1 -4.43 -6.55 21.71
CA MET A 1 -4.93 -7.57 20.76
C MET A 1 -6.39 -7.27 20.46
N LEU A 2 -6.79 -7.29 19.19
CA LEU A 2 -8.11 -6.88 18.72
C LEU A 2 -9.11 -8.05 18.70
N PRO A 3 -10.42 -7.79 18.91
CA PRO A 3 -11.46 -8.76 18.63
C PRO A 3 -11.40 -9.24 17.18
N ARG A 4 -11.64 -10.54 16.94
CA ARG A 4 -11.53 -11.14 15.60
C ARG A 4 -12.37 -10.42 14.54
N ARG A 5 -13.61 -10.02 14.87
CA ARG A 5 -14.49 -9.27 13.96
C ARG A 5 -13.90 -7.94 13.53
N LEU A 6 -13.31 -7.20 14.48
CA LEU A 6 -12.66 -5.92 14.21
C LEU A 6 -11.42 -6.12 13.34
N ALA A 7 -10.60 -7.13 13.62
CA ALA A 7 -9.43 -7.43 12.78
C ALA A 7 -9.83 -7.79 11.34
N ILE A 8 -10.88 -8.59 11.14
CA ILE A 8 -11.41 -8.91 9.81
C ILE A 8 -11.91 -7.65 9.10
N ALA A 9 -12.65 -6.77 9.80
CA ALA A 9 -13.10 -5.50 9.24
C ALA A 9 -11.92 -4.61 8.80
N LEU A 10 -10.86 -4.55 9.61
CA LEU A 10 -9.64 -3.82 9.26
C LEU A 10 -8.90 -4.43 8.06
N ARG A 11 -8.86 -5.76 7.92
CA ARG A 11 -8.27 -6.44 6.75
C ARG A 11 -9.05 -6.09 5.47
N TRP A 12 -10.39 -6.08 5.53
CA TRP A 12 -11.23 -5.65 4.41
C TRP A 12 -11.06 -4.18 4.07
N LEU A 13 -10.99 -3.31 5.09
CA LEU A 13 -10.72 -1.90 4.91
C LEU A 13 -9.36 -1.69 4.22
N ALA A 14 -8.31 -2.36 4.70
CA ALA A 14 -6.99 -2.30 4.09
C ALA A 14 -7.00 -2.80 2.63
N ALA A 15 -7.70 -3.90 2.34
CA ALA A 15 -7.86 -4.42 0.98
C ALA A 15 -8.53 -3.38 0.06
N ALA A 16 -9.61 -2.75 0.51
CA ALA A 16 -10.31 -1.72 -0.25
C ALA A 16 -9.42 -0.48 -0.48
N MET A 17 -8.69 -0.04 0.54
CA MET A 17 -7.77 1.10 0.44
C MET A 17 -6.61 0.82 -0.52
N LEU A 18 -6.00 -0.36 -0.45
CA LEU A 18 -4.93 -0.79 -1.37
C LEU A 18 -5.45 -0.88 -2.81
N PHE A 19 -6.63 -1.46 -3.00
CA PHE A 19 -7.28 -1.54 -4.30
C PHE A 19 -7.50 -0.15 -4.87
N ALA A 20 -8.16 0.75 -4.12
CA ALA A 20 -8.38 2.13 -4.55
C ALA A 20 -7.05 2.86 -4.83
N SER A 21 -6.03 2.64 -4.01
CA SER A 21 -4.69 3.23 -4.19
C SER A 21 -4.04 2.76 -5.48
N ALA A 22 -4.23 1.52 -5.91
CA ALA A 22 -3.69 1.03 -7.18
C ALA A 22 -4.22 1.84 -8.38
N PHE A 23 -5.52 2.12 -8.41
CA PHE A 23 -6.15 2.92 -9.47
C PHE A 23 -5.78 4.39 -9.36
N ALA A 24 -5.83 4.96 -8.14
CA ALA A 24 -5.42 6.35 -7.92
C ALA A 24 -3.96 6.57 -8.36
N HIS A 25 -3.07 5.61 -8.06
CA HIS A 25 -1.70 5.63 -8.50
C HIS A 25 -1.61 5.52 -10.03
N ALA A 26 -2.20 4.48 -10.65
CA ALA A 26 -2.08 4.22 -12.08
C ALA A 26 -2.73 5.29 -12.98
N LEU A 27 -3.95 5.71 -12.63
CA LEU A 27 -4.82 6.53 -13.48
C LEU A 27 -4.84 7.99 -13.05
N GLY A 28 -4.68 8.27 -11.76
CA GLY A 28 -4.68 9.64 -11.23
C GLY A 28 -3.29 10.25 -11.21
N GLY A 29 -2.35 9.60 -10.54
CA GLY A 29 -1.02 10.16 -10.28
C GLY A 29 -0.12 10.19 -11.51
N TRP A 30 -0.11 9.11 -12.31
CA TRP A 30 0.81 9.02 -13.45
C TRP A 30 0.60 10.12 -14.51
N PRO A 31 -0.62 10.40 -15.01
CA PRO A 31 -0.80 11.42 -16.05
C PRO A 31 -0.35 12.81 -15.60
N GLN A 32 -0.60 13.17 -14.34
CA GLN A 32 -0.11 14.44 -13.78
C GLN A 32 1.42 14.46 -13.74
N PHE A 33 2.03 13.38 -13.23
CA PHE A 33 3.47 13.27 -13.10
C PHE A 33 4.19 13.35 -14.45
N VAL A 34 3.64 12.73 -15.52
CA VAL A 34 4.16 12.85 -16.88
C VAL A 34 4.15 14.29 -17.37
N GLY A 35 3.05 15.03 -17.13
CA GLY A 35 2.96 16.44 -17.49
C GLY A 35 4.05 17.27 -16.80
N GLU A 36 4.32 17.00 -15.52
CA GLU A 36 5.37 17.67 -14.75
C GLU A 36 6.79 17.31 -15.24
N LEU A 37 7.03 16.05 -15.62
CA LEU A 37 8.31 15.61 -16.18
C LEU A 37 8.57 16.27 -17.54
N ALA A 38 7.56 16.29 -18.42
CA ALA A 38 7.65 16.94 -19.71
C ALA A 38 7.91 18.45 -19.58
N ALA A 39 7.21 19.12 -18.66
CA ALA A 39 7.42 20.55 -18.37
C ALA A 39 8.83 20.87 -17.86
N ARG A 40 9.53 19.89 -17.29
CA ARG A 40 10.93 20.01 -16.82
C ARG A 40 11.95 19.55 -17.87
N GLY A 41 11.53 19.21 -19.08
CA GLY A 41 12.41 18.77 -20.15
C GLY A 41 13.05 17.40 -19.89
N VAL A 42 12.41 16.54 -19.08
CA VAL A 42 12.90 15.19 -18.84
C VAL A 42 12.77 14.37 -20.12
N ASP A 43 13.84 13.68 -20.49
CA ASP A 43 13.88 12.84 -21.68
C ASP A 43 12.78 11.74 -21.67
N ALA A 44 12.29 11.42 -22.87
CA ALA A 44 11.19 10.46 -23.05
C ALA A 44 11.58 9.04 -22.64
N ALA A 45 12.83 8.60 -22.86
CA ALA A 45 13.28 7.29 -22.44
C ALA A 45 13.37 7.19 -20.91
N ALA A 46 13.86 8.24 -20.24
CA ALA A 46 13.85 8.31 -18.78
C ALA A 46 12.41 8.30 -18.21
N THR A 47 11.49 9.03 -18.84
CA THR A 47 10.06 9.02 -18.48
C THR A 47 9.44 7.65 -18.68
N GLY A 48 9.77 6.94 -19.77
CA GLY A 48 9.28 5.59 -20.04
C GLY A 48 9.78 4.57 -19.02
N ALA A 49 11.03 4.66 -18.58
CA ALA A 49 11.54 3.80 -17.50
C ALA A 49 10.81 4.04 -16.17
N LEU A 50 10.52 5.31 -15.84
CA LEU A 50 9.72 5.66 -14.67
C LEU A 50 8.27 5.14 -14.79
N GLN A 51 7.69 5.17 -15.99
CA GLN A 51 6.34 4.66 -16.25
C GLN A 51 6.20 3.18 -15.90
N ILE A 52 7.19 2.37 -16.31
CA ILE A 52 7.20 0.93 -16.04
C ILE A 52 7.25 0.70 -14.53
N GLY A 53 8.16 1.38 -13.83
CA GLY A 53 8.26 1.29 -12.37
C GLY A 53 6.97 1.74 -11.67
N TRP A 54 6.34 2.80 -12.19
CA TRP A 54 5.09 3.34 -11.65
C TRP A 54 3.94 2.34 -11.77
N TYR A 55 3.71 1.77 -12.96
CA TYR A 55 2.65 0.78 -13.16
C TYR A 55 2.94 -0.53 -12.45
N TRP A 56 4.21 -0.93 -12.34
CA TRP A 56 4.59 -2.07 -11.52
C TRP A 56 4.20 -1.85 -10.05
N GLY A 57 4.41 -0.63 -9.51
CA GLY A 57 3.91 -0.23 -8.20
C GLY A 57 2.39 -0.38 -8.07
N SER A 58 1.63 0.01 -9.09
CA SER A 58 0.17 -0.18 -9.12
C SER A 58 -0.24 -1.65 -9.09
N VAL A 59 0.45 -2.51 -9.84
CA VAL A 59 0.21 -3.97 -9.81
C VAL A 59 0.55 -4.54 -8.42
N ALA A 60 1.62 -4.08 -7.79
CA ALA A 60 1.98 -4.48 -6.44
C ALA A 60 0.89 -4.11 -5.42
N PHE A 61 0.30 -2.92 -5.52
CA PHE A 61 -0.85 -2.54 -4.67
C PHE A 61 -2.06 -3.46 -4.87
N LEU A 62 -2.38 -3.87 -6.09
CA LEU A 62 -3.44 -4.86 -6.34
C LEU A 62 -3.11 -6.22 -5.72
N ALA A 63 -1.87 -6.69 -5.84
CA ALA A 63 -1.44 -7.94 -5.23
C ALA A 63 -1.56 -7.87 -3.70
N PHE A 64 -1.15 -6.76 -3.09
CA PHE A 64 -1.31 -6.55 -1.65
C PHE A 64 -2.76 -6.46 -1.21
N ALA A 65 -3.64 -5.82 -2.01
CA ALA A 65 -5.07 -5.81 -1.76
C ALA A 65 -5.65 -7.23 -1.74
N LEU A 66 -5.23 -8.08 -2.69
CA LEU A 66 -5.64 -9.48 -2.74
C LEU A 66 -5.13 -10.25 -1.51
N VAL A 67 -3.87 -10.06 -1.11
CA VAL A 67 -3.32 -10.66 0.11
C VAL A 67 -4.15 -10.27 1.34
N ALA A 68 -4.49 -8.99 1.49
CA ALA A 68 -5.32 -8.51 2.59
C ALA A 68 -6.73 -9.11 2.58
N ALA A 69 -7.35 -9.22 1.39
CA ALA A 69 -8.67 -9.84 1.22
C ALA A 69 -8.65 -11.35 1.55
N LEU A 70 -7.63 -12.08 1.07
CA LEU A 70 -7.44 -13.50 1.40
C LEU A 70 -7.22 -13.68 2.91
N ALA A 71 -6.39 -12.82 3.53
CA ALA A 71 -6.20 -12.81 4.97
C ALA A 71 -7.49 -12.49 5.75
N ALA A 72 -8.42 -11.71 5.20
CA ALA A 72 -9.73 -11.47 5.79
C ALA A 72 -10.65 -12.70 5.77
N ARG A 73 -10.45 -13.58 4.78
CA ARG A 73 -11.21 -14.85 4.61
C ARG A 73 -10.51 -16.06 5.24
N ALA A 74 -9.29 -15.90 5.75
CA ALA A 74 -8.48 -16.96 6.31
C ALA A 74 -9.17 -17.65 7.50
N ARG A 75 -9.04 -18.97 7.57
CA ARG A 75 -9.54 -19.79 8.67
C ARG A 75 -8.66 -19.62 9.93
N PRO A 76 -9.14 -19.98 11.13
CA PRO A 76 -8.36 -19.84 12.37
C PRO A 76 -6.97 -20.51 12.32
N GLU A 77 -6.86 -21.65 11.65
CA GLU A 77 -5.64 -22.42 11.45
C GLU A 77 -4.61 -21.70 10.55
N GLU A 78 -5.08 -20.86 9.64
CA GLU A 78 -4.26 -20.07 8.70
C GLU A 78 -3.84 -18.71 9.28
N ASP A 79 -4.35 -18.33 10.46
CA ASP A 79 -4.18 -16.98 11.01
C ASP A 79 -2.69 -16.62 11.19
N ARG A 80 -1.81 -17.58 11.52
CA ARG A 80 -0.36 -17.31 11.64
C ARG A 80 0.25 -16.88 10.30
N LEU A 81 -0.09 -17.56 9.20
CA LEU A 81 0.40 -17.21 7.86
C LEU A 81 -0.19 -15.88 7.41
N ALA A 82 -1.49 -15.67 7.61
CA ALA A 82 -2.18 -14.42 7.30
C ALA A 82 -1.52 -13.23 8.02
N ARG A 83 -1.21 -13.37 9.31
CA ARG A 83 -0.49 -12.35 10.09
C ARG A 83 0.90 -12.06 9.51
N GLY A 84 1.66 -13.10 9.19
CA GLY A 84 2.98 -12.97 8.58
C GLY A 84 2.93 -12.17 7.27
N ALA A 85 1.98 -12.51 6.39
CA ALA A 85 1.78 -11.81 5.12
C ALA A 85 1.38 -10.33 5.32
N LEU A 86 0.45 -10.05 6.23
CA LEU A 86 0.02 -8.68 6.53
C LEU A 86 1.16 -7.83 7.10
N LEU A 87 2.00 -8.39 7.97
CA LEU A 87 3.16 -7.68 8.52
C LEU A 87 4.26 -7.47 7.47
N ALA A 88 4.49 -8.47 6.61
CA ALA A 88 5.46 -8.37 5.52
C ALA A 88 5.12 -7.27 4.51
N VAL A 89 3.84 -6.89 4.38
CA VAL A 89 3.40 -5.73 3.59
C VAL A 89 3.37 -4.46 4.43
N GLY A 90 2.73 -4.52 5.60
CA GLY A 90 2.46 -3.34 6.43
C GLY A 90 3.73 -2.67 6.96
N ALA A 91 4.71 -3.44 7.45
CA ALA A 91 5.93 -2.87 8.03
C ALA A 91 6.79 -2.12 6.99
N PRO A 92 7.07 -2.66 5.79
CA PRO A 92 7.72 -1.90 4.74
C PRO A 92 6.95 -0.64 4.31
N MET A 93 5.62 -0.69 4.24
CA MET A 93 4.82 0.51 3.93
C MET A 93 4.99 1.62 4.98
N VAL A 94 4.99 1.27 6.27
CA VAL A 94 5.26 2.24 7.34
C VAL A 94 6.67 2.80 7.22
N GLY A 95 7.67 1.92 7.05
CA GLY A 95 9.07 2.32 6.89
C GLY A 95 9.26 3.26 5.70
N PHE A 96 8.67 2.93 4.55
CA PHE A 96 8.70 3.77 3.36
C PHE A 96 8.03 5.13 3.61
N GLY A 97 6.83 5.15 4.19
CA GLY A 97 6.10 6.39 4.48
C GLY A 97 6.91 7.33 5.37
N ILE A 98 7.48 6.81 6.46
CA ILE A 98 8.34 7.59 7.38
C ILE A 98 9.59 8.10 6.64
N ALA A 99 10.31 7.21 5.95
CA ALA A 99 11.53 7.59 5.24
C ALA A 99 11.26 8.65 4.16
N ALA A 100 10.17 8.51 3.40
CA ALA A 100 9.77 9.45 2.37
C ALA A 100 9.34 10.81 2.96
N MET A 101 8.62 10.82 4.09
CA MET A 101 8.32 12.08 4.80
C MET A 101 9.61 12.81 5.18
N VAL A 102 10.58 12.12 5.77
CA VAL A 102 11.87 12.71 6.16
C VAL A 102 12.61 13.25 4.93
N ALA A 103 12.71 12.45 3.87
CA ALA A 103 13.41 12.83 2.63
C ALA A 103 12.72 13.95 1.83
N ARG A 104 11.44 14.22 2.09
CA ARG A 104 10.62 15.21 1.37
C ARG A 104 10.05 16.29 2.29
N HIS A 105 10.83 16.65 3.33
CA HIS A 105 10.55 17.78 4.24
C HIS A 105 9.15 17.75 4.87
N GLY A 106 8.68 16.56 5.26
CA GLY A 106 7.41 16.38 5.97
C GLY A 106 6.18 16.43 5.09
N ASN A 107 6.29 16.17 3.78
CA ASN A 107 5.14 16.15 2.88
C ASN A 107 4.05 15.19 3.41
N PRO A 108 2.83 15.69 3.74
CA PRO A 108 1.79 14.90 4.39
C PRO A 108 1.20 13.81 3.50
N HIS A 109 1.44 13.85 2.18
CA HIS A 109 1.04 12.80 1.25
C HIS A 109 1.50 11.41 1.70
N PHE A 110 2.71 11.33 2.27
CA PHE A 110 3.30 10.06 2.71
C PHE A 110 2.68 9.51 4.01
N LEU A 111 1.86 10.30 4.72
CA LEU A 111 1.08 9.80 5.86
C LEU A 111 0.10 8.72 5.44
N LEU A 112 -0.37 8.72 4.18
CA LEU A 112 -1.25 7.68 3.67
C LEU A 112 -0.58 6.29 3.73
N PHE A 113 0.71 6.21 3.39
CA PHE A 113 1.48 4.96 3.46
C PHE A 113 1.67 4.49 4.89
N VAL A 114 1.96 5.43 5.80
CA VAL A 114 2.08 5.14 7.23
C VAL A 114 0.74 4.64 7.78
N ALA A 115 -0.34 5.36 7.55
CA ALA A 115 -1.67 4.99 8.02
C ALA A 115 -2.11 3.62 7.48
N LEU A 116 -1.97 3.37 6.18
CA LEU A 116 -2.34 2.10 5.56
C LEU A 116 -1.47 0.93 6.08
N GLY A 117 -0.16 1.15 6.22
CA GLY A 117 0.75 0.16 6.80
C GLY A 117 0.44 -0.16 8.26
N LEU A 118 0.07 0.86 9.06
CA LEU A 118 -0.38 0.68 10.44
C LEU A 118 -1.71 -0.08 10.52
N VAL A 119 -2.67 0.19 9.64
CA VAL A 119 -3.93 -0.57 9.57
C VAL A 119 -3.66 -2.05 9.27
N LEU A 120 -2.80 -2.34 8.28
CA LEU A 120 -2.38 -3.71 7.97
C LEU A 120 -1.73 -4.40 9.18
N ALA A 121 -0.74 -3.75 9.81
CA ALA A 121 -0.04 -4.30 10.97
C ALA A 121 -0.95 -4.49 12.19
N ALA A 122 -1.83 -3.53 12.47
CA ALA A 122 -2.82 -3.64 13.55
C ALA A 122 -3.80 -4.79 13.28
N SER A 123 -4.24 -4.98 12.05
CA SER A 123 -5.14 -6.06 11.64
C SER A 123 -4.53 -7.47 11.76
N ALA A 124 -3.20 -7.57 11.85
CA ALA A 124 -2.49 -8.80 12.17
C ALA A 124 -2.56 -9.17 13.67
N SER A 125 -3.02 -8.27 14.54
CA SER A 125 -3.06 -8.50 15.98
C SER A 125 -4.41 -9.07 16.46
N THR A 126 -4.78 -10.28 16.03
CA THR A 126 -6.01 -10.97 16.46
C THR A 126 -5.87 -11.64 17.83
N ARG A 127 -6.87 -11.48 18.72
CA ARG A 127 -7.08 -12.36 19.89
C ARG A 127 -7.80 -13.63 19.42
N ARG A 128 -7.29 -14.80 19.84
CA ARG A 128 -8.00 -16.08 19.65
C ARG A 128 -9.20 -16.16 20.57
#